data_AF-A0A0G0XEQ2-F1
#
_entry.id   AF-A0A0G0XEQ2-F1
#
_cell.length_a   1.000
_cell.length_b   1.000
_cell.length_c   1.000
_cell.angle_alpha   90.00
_cell.angle_beta   90.00
_cell.angle_gamma   90.00
#
_symmetry.space_group_name_H-M   'P 1'
#
loop_
_entity.id
_entity.type
_entity.pdbx_description
1 polymer ?
#
loop_
_entity_poly.entity_id
_entity_poly.type
_entity_poly.pdbx_seq_one_letter_code
_entity_poly.pdbx_strand_id
1 'polypeptide(L)'
;MTTWQQIIILIYGVLGLVGSFRSYRECKKKGNAYGLTPQYYIYGAFVYGDMVVFGIFWLLVGMVTFVLQDWLLFLLTQSLFWLVRSVGETIYWFNEQFSTKNRNHPASLPGFHIFKDDSIWYVYQIVAQLITVITLITSVILIPLWLKSLGILDS
;
A
#
# COMPACT_ATOMS: atom_id res chain seq x y z
N MET A 1 -15.10 -8.60 16.40
CA MET A 1 -14.62 -9.48 15.31
C MET A 1 -14.77 -10.95 15.69
N THR A 2 -15.13 -11.84 14.76
CA THR A 2 -15.18 -13.30 15.01
C THR A 2 -13.79 -13.94 14.93
N THR A 3 -13.63 -15.16 15.44
CA THR A 3 -12.34 -15.88 15.41
C THR A 3 -11.80 -16.09 14.01
N TRP A 4 -12.66 -16.43 13.03
CA TRP A 4 -12.20 -16.63 11.66
C TRP A 4 -11.70 -15.34 11.01
N GLN A 5 -12.31 -14.19 11.32
CA GLN A 5 -11.88 -12.87 10.84
C GLN A 5 -10.50 -12.51 11.39
N GLN A 6 -10.29 -12.76 12.70
CA GLN A 6 -8.99 -12.58 13.35
C GLN A 6 -7.90 -13.44 12.68
N ILE A 7 -8.19 -14.72 12.43
CA ILE A 7 -7.27 -15.64 11.77
C ILE A 7 -6.89 -15.14 10.36
N ILE A 8 -7.87 -14.66 9.58
CA ILE A 8 -7.60 -14.11 8.25
C ILE A 8 -6.66 -12.90 8.33
N ILE A 9 -6.94 -11.93 9.22
CA ILE A 9 -6.09 -10.74 9.36
C ILE A 9 -4.66 -11.13 9.74
N LEU A 10 -4.50 -12.06 10.69
CA LEU A 10 -3.19 -12.52 11.13
C LEU A 10 -2.43 -13.21 9.99
N ILE A 11 -3.08 -14.14 9.29
CA ILE A 11 -2.46 -14.84 8.14
C ILE A 11 -2.08 -13.83 7.05
N TYR A 12 -2.98 -12.89 6.74
CA TYR A 12 -2.75 -11.86 5.72
C TYR A 12 -1.57 -10.95 6.09
N GLY A 13 -1.50 -10.48 7.34
CA GLY A 13 -0.36 -9.68 7.82
C GLY A 13 0.97 -10.45 7.82
N VAL A 14 0.96 -11.70 8.29
CA VAL A 14 2.18 -12.54 8.36
C VAL A 14 2.69 -12.90 6.95
N LEU A 15 1.81 -13.34 6.05
CA LEU A 15 2.19 -13.63 4.67
C LEU A 15 2.66 -12.36 3.94
N GLY A 16 2.04 -11.21 4.22
CA GLY A 16 2.49 -9.90 3.77
C GLY A 16 3.93 -9.60 4.21
N LEU A 17 4.24 -9.79 5.49
CA LEU A 17 5.58 -9.56 6.04
C LEU A 17 6.62 -10.51 5.45
N VAL A 18 6.31 -11.80 5.36
CA VAL A 18 7.21 -12.80 4.74
C VAL A 18 7.47 -12.47 3.28
N GLY A 19 6.44 -12.07 2.54
CA GLY A 19 6.56 -11.59 1.17
C GLY A 19 7.46 -10.36 1.06
N SER A 20 7.27 -9.36 1.92
CA SER A 20 8.11 -8.15 1.95
C SER A 20 9.59 -8.48 2.18
N PHE A 21 9.91 -9.33 3.15
CA PHE A 21 11.31 -9.74 3.40
C PHE A 21 11.94 -10.48 2.21
N ARG A 22 11.19 -11.38 1.57
CA ARG A 22 11.66 -12.08 0.36
C ARG A 22 11.91 -11.07 -0.76
N SER A 23 10.96 -10.19 -1.02
CA SER A 23 11.06 -9.17 -2.07
C SER A 23 12.18 -8.17 -1.81
N TYR A 24 12.42 -7.82 -0.55
CA TYR A 24 13.53 -6.94 -0.15
C TYR A 24 14.87 -7.55 -0.53
N ARG A 25 15.03 -8.88 -0.33
CA ARG A 25 16.24 -9.60 -0.74
C ARG A 25 16.40 -9.61 -2.27
N GLU A 26 15.32 -9.82 -3.02
CA GLU A 26 15.33 -9.76 -4.50
C GLU A 26 15.74 -8.36 -4.99
N CYS A 27 15.15 -7.29 -4.43
CA CYS A 27 15.49 -5.91 -4.80
C CYS A 27 16.94 -5.57 -4.43
N LYS A 28 17.32 -5.73 -3.16
CA LYS A 28 18.62 -5.27 -2.66
C LYS A 28 19.80 -6.10 -3.18
N LYS A 29 19.69 -7.43 -3.17
CA LYS A 29 20.82 -8.32 -3.50
C LYS A 29 20.91 -8.60 -5.00
N LYS A 30 19.78 -8.76 -5.67
CA LYS A 30 19.75 -9.16 -7.09
C LYS A 30 19.40 -8.00 -8.03
N GLY A 31 19.01 -6.83 -7.51
CA GLY A 31 18.54 -5.73 -8.35
C GLY A 31 17.21 -6.06 -9.07
N ASN A 32 16.46 -7.04 -8.59
CA ASN A 32 15.30 -7.59 -9.29
C ASN A 32 14.00 -6.93 -8.82
N ALA A 33 13.93 -5.60 -8.87
CA ALA A 33 12.75 -4.87 -8.41
C ALA A 33 11.54 -5.08 -9.32
N TYR A 34 11.76 -5.24 -10.63
CA TYR A 34 10.73 -5.42 -11.66
C TYR A 34 10.29 -6.88 -11.89
N GLY A 35 10.89 -7.85 -11.19
CA GLY A 35 10.49 -9.24 -11.34
C GLY A 35 9.03 -9.44 -10.94
N LEU A 36 8.24 -10.05 -11.83
CA LEU A 36 6.81 -10.27 -11.65
C LEU A 36 6.51 -11.18 -10.44
N THR A 37 5.43 -10.89 -9.73
CA THR A 37 5.02 -11.63 -8.53
C THR A 37 3.53 -11.99 -8.52
N PRO A 38 3.06 -12.87 -9.42
CA PRO A 38 1.65 -13.25 -9.51
C PRO A 38 1.07 -13.77 -8.17
N GLN A 39 1.88 -14.46 -7.37
CA GLN A 39 1.47 -14.97 -6.06
C GLN A 39 1.15 -13.86 -5.03
N TYR A 40 1.55 -12.61 -5.28
CA TYR A 40 1.32 -11.47 -4.38
C TYR A 40 0.25 -10.50 -4.89
N TYR A 41 -0.49 -10.86 -5.94
CA TYR A 41 -1.53 -10.01 -6.52
C TYR A 41 -2.61 -9.64 -5.51
N ILE A 42 -2.95 -10.52 -4.57
CA ILE A 42 -3.94 -10.21 -3.54
C ILE A 42 -3.54 -9.04 -2.64
N TYR A 43 -2.23 -8.73 -2.55
CA TYR A 43 -1.67 -7.58 -1.85
C TYR A 43 -1.54 -6.33 -2.73
N GLY A 44 -1.99 -6.40 -3.99
CA GLY A 44 -1.83 -5.34 -4.99
C GLY A 44 -0.42 -5.26 -5.59
N ALA A 45 0.43 -6.24 -5.34
CA ALA A 45 1.82 -6.25 -5.79
C ALA A 45 1.98 -6.98 -7.13
N PHE A 46 2.38 -6.26 -8.17
CA PHE A 46 2.65 -6.83 -9.50
C PHE A 46 4.11 -7.25 -9.66
N VAL A 47 5.01 -6.53 -8.99
CA VAL A 47 6.47 -6.78 -9.01
C VAL A 47 7.04 -6.87 -7.59
N TYR A 48 8.27 -7.36 -7.45
CA TYR A 48 8.93 -7.47 -6.16
C TYR A 48 9.00 -6.13 -5.40
N GLY A 49 9.29 -5.01 -6.07
CA GLY A 49 9.36 -3.71 -5.40
C GLY A 49 8.05 -3.29 -4.73
N ASP A 50 6.90 -3.60 -5.36
CA ASP A 50 5.58 -3.37 -4.77
C ASP A 50 5.43 -4.13 -3.45
N MET A 51 5.78 -5.41 -3.45
CA MET A 51 5.58 -6.29 -2.31
C MET A 51 6.46 -5.90 -1.10
N VAL A 52 7.62 -5.28 -1.33
CA VAL A 52 8.43 -4.72 -0.24
C VAL A 52 7.61 -3.73 0.58
N VAL A 53 6.90 -2.83 -0.10
CA VAL A 53 6.14 -1.74 0.53
C VAL A 53 4.77 -2.23 0.99
N PHE A 54 4.00 -2.87 0.10
CA PHE A 54 2.64 -3.32 0.42
C PHE A 54 2.62 -4.38 1.50
N GLY A 55 3.59 -5.28 1.57
CA GLY A 55 3.64 -6.28 2.64
C GLY A 55 3.77 -5.65 4.04
N ILE A 56 4.56 -4.58 4.18
CA ILE A 56 4.70 -3.82 5.43
C ILE A 56 3.39 -3.08 5.74
N PHE A 57 2.81 -2.42 4.73
CA PHE A 57 1.53 -1.74 4.89
C PHE A 57 0.43 -2.68 5.40
N TRP A 58 0.30 -3.85 4.80
CA TRP A 58 -0.73 -4.82 5.18
C TRP A 58 -0.51 -5.43 6.56
N LEU A 59 0.74 -5.58 7.01
CA LEU A 59 1.03 -5.91 8.40
C LEU A 59 0.51 -4.83 9.35
N LEU A 60 0.80 -3.55 9.07
CA LEU A 60 0.37 -2.43 9.92
C LEU A 60 -1.15 -2.29 9.96
N VAL A 61 -1.82 -2.36 8.81
CA VAL A 61 -3.29 -2.38 8.72
C VAL A 61 -3.86 -3.55 9.51
N GLY A 62 -3.27 -4.75 9.35
CA GLY A 62 -3.70 -5.93 10.09
C GLY A 62 -3.54 -5.76 11.60
N MET A 63 -2.42 -5.19 12.07
CA MET A 63 -2.22 -4.90 13.49
C MET A 63 -3.25 -3.90 14.03
N VAL A 64 -3.48 -2.79 13.33
CA VAL A 64 -4.44 -1.76 13.76
C VAL A 64 -5.85 -2.31 13.84
N THR A 65 -6.29 -3.02 12.80
CA THR A 65 -7.65 -3.62 12.75
C THR A 65 -7.83 -4.73 13.78
N PHE A 66 -6.77 -5.51 14.03
CA PHE A 66 -6.77 -6.51 15.10
C PHE A 66 -6.89 -5.89 16.49
N VAL A 67 -6.13 -4.82 16.79
CA VAL A 67 -6.21 -4.13 18.09
C VAL A 67 -7.58 -3.48 18.30
N LEU A 68 -8.14 -2.86 17.26
CA LEU A 68 -9.46 -2.21 17.31
C LEU A 68 -10.63 -3.21 17.27
N GLN A 69 -10.35 -4.49 16.99
CA GLN A 69 -11.37 -5.54 16.80
C GLN A 69 -12.43 -5.19 15.73
N ASP A 70 -12.02 -4.41 14.72
CA ASP A 70 -12.89 -3.86 13.68
C ASP A 70 -12.61 -4.49 12.32
N TRP A 71 -13.46 -5.45 11.95
CA TRP A 71 -13.42 -6.14 10.66
C TRP A 71 -13.84 -5.22 9.50
N LEU A 72 -14.75 -4.28 9.74
CA LEU A 72 -15.22 -3.37 8.69
C LEU A 72 -14.12 -2.37 8.31
N LEU A 73 -13.33 -1.91 9.29
CA LEU A 73 -12.14 -1.09 9.01
C LEU A 73 -11.14 -1.82 8.10
N PHE A 74 -10.93 -3.12 8.32
CA PHE A 74 -10.07 -3.94 7.45
C PHE A 74 -10.62 -4.00 6.02
N LEU A 75 -11.92 -4.30 5.86
CA LEU A 75 -12.57 -4.35 4.53
C LEU A 75 -12.62 -2.99 3.83
N LEU A 76 -12.87 -1.91 4.57
CA LEU A 76 -12.84 -0.54 4.05
C LEU A 76 -11.44 -0.20 3.53
N THR A 77 -10.40 -0.56 4.30
CA THR A 77 -9.00 -0.36 3.89
C THR A 77 -8.69 -1.17 2.63
N GLN A 78 -9.13 -2.43 2.55
CA GLN A 78 -9.01 -3.27 1.36
C GLN A 78 -9.66 -2.63 0.13
N SER A 79 -10.89 -2.16 0.27
CA SER A 79 -11.64 -1.52 -0.82
C SER A 79 -10.96 -0.24 -1.31
N LEU A 80 -10.61 0.67 -0.39
CA LEU A 80 -9.94 1.92 -0.74
C LEU A 80 -8.54 1.69 -1.30
N PHE A 81 -7.80 0.73 -0.77
CA PHE A 81 -6.50 0.33 -1.32
C PHE A 81 -6.63 -0.06 -2.79
N TRP A 82 -7.55 -0.98 -3.12
CA TRP A 82 -7.72 -1.43 -4.50
C TRP A 82 -8.21 -0.33 -5.43
N LEU A 83 -9.10 0.55 -4.95
CA LEU A 83 -9.53 1.72 -5.70
C LEU A 83 -8.33 2.63 -6.04
N VAL A 84 -7.58 3.07 -5.02
CA VAL A 84 -6.43 3.97 -5.20
C VAL A 84 -5.33 3.32 -6.05
N ARG A 85 -5.04 2.04 -5.81
CA ARG A 85 -4.07 1.25 -6.58
C ARG A 85 -4.46 1.20 -8.05
N SER A 86 -5.72 0.88 -8.35
CA SER A 86 -6.21 0.74 -9.73
C SER A 86 -6.23 2.07 -10.47
N VAL A 87 -6.71 3.13 -9.82
CA VAL A 87 -6.66 4.49 -10.39
C VAL A 87 -5.22 4.91 -10.65
N GLY A 88 -4.32 4.66 -9.70
CA GLY A 88 -2.91 4.99 -9.83
C GLY A 88 -2.20 4.22 -10.95
N GLU A 89 -2.49 2.92 -11.14
CA GLU A 89 -1.99 2.17 -12.30
C GLU A 89 -2.55 2.73 -13.61
N THR A 90 -3.84 3.01 -13.69
CA THR A 90 -4.45 3.57 -14.90
C THR A 90 -3.77 4.88 -15.30
N ILE A 91 -3.56 5.78 -14.33
CA ILE A 91 -2.84 7.04 -14.56
C ILE A 91 -1.39 6.78 -14.96
N TYR A 92 -0.71 5.85 -14.30
CA TYR A 92 0.67 5.49 -14.63
C TYR A 92 0.79 5.00 -16.08
N TRP A 93 0.00 4.00 -16.47
CA TRP A 93 0.04 3.42 -17.81
C TRP A 93 -0.37 4.42 -18.89
N PHE A 94 -1.33 5.29 -18.59
CA PHE A 94 -1.69 6.38 -19.48
C PHE A 94 -0.50 7.33 -19.72
N ASN A 95 0.17 7.78 -18.65
CA ASN A 95 1.33 8.65 -18.77
C ASN A 95 2.53 7.95 -19.41
N GLU A 96 2.71 6.65 -19.17
CA GLU A 96 3.75 5.84 -19.80
C GLU A 96 3.61 5.82 -21.34
N GLN A 97 2.38 5.87 -21.85
CA GLN A 97 2.10 5.89 -23.28
C GLN A 97 2.25 7.27 -23.93
N PHE A 98 1.91 8.33 -23.21
CA PHE A 98 1.72 9.66 -23.82
C PHE A 98 2.65 10.76 -23.29
N SER A 99 3.45 10.51 -22.25
CA SER A 99 4.30 11.52 -21.60
C SER A 99 5.79 11.21 -21.77
N THR A 100 6.59 12.26 -21.99
CA THR A 100 8.05 12.16 -21.91
C THR A 100 8.50 12.15 -20.45
N LYS A 101 9.30 11.17 -20.07
CA LYS A 101 9.81 11.05 -18.69
C LYS A 101 10.92 12.07 -18.46
N ASN A 102 10.68 13.03 -17.57
CA ASN A 102 11.70 13.90 -17.00
C ASN A 102 11.74 13.70 -15.48
N ARG A 103 12.81 13.09 -14.96
CA ARG A 103 12.91 12.64 -13.56
C ARG A 103 14.29 12.93 -12.98
N ASN A 104 14.33 13.17 -11.67
CA ASN A 104 15.59 13.27 -10.93
C ASN A 104 16.37 11.96 -11.00
N HIS A 105 17.70 12.02 -11.12
CA HIS A 105 18.55 10.83 -11.14
C HIS A 105 18.24 9.87 -9.97
N PRO A 106 18.00 8.56 -10.21
CA PRO A 106 17.64 7.61 -9.16
C PRO A 106 18.60 7.57 -7.97
N ALA A 107 19.90 7.72 -8.24
CA ALA A 107 20.95 7.68 -7.23
C ALA A 107 20.91 8.83 -6.22
N SER A 108 20.21 9.92 -6.51
CA SER A 108 20.04 11.03 -5.55
C SER A 108 18.88 10.81 -4.56
N LEU A 109 18.07 9.77 -4.76
CA LEU A 109 16.86 9.52 -3.98
C LEU A 109 17.11 8.60 -2.78
N PRO A 110 16.52 8.91 -1.60
CA PRO A 110 16.53 8.02 -0.45
C PRO A 110 15.98 6.62 -0.78
N GLY A 111 16.74 5.58 -0.45
CA GLY A 111 16.35 4.19 -0.72
C GLY A 111 16.97 3.57 -1.97
N PHE A 112 17.78 4.31 -2.74
CA PHE A 112 18.47 3.79 -3.93
C PHE A 112 19.35 2.56 -3.64
N HIS A 113 19.90 2.47 -2.42
CA HIS A 113 20.67 1.31 -1.98
C HIS A 113 19.84 0.00 -1.89
N ILE A 114 18.51 0.10 -1.90
CA ILE A 114 17.57 -1.03 -1.96
C ILE A 114 17.04 -1.18 -3.40
N PHE A 115 16.65 -0.08 -4.02
CA PHE A 115 16.03 0.00 -5.35
C PHE A 115 17.03 0.66 -6.31
N LYS A 116 17.95 -0.14 -6.85
CA LYS A 116 19.20 0.29 -7.51
C LYS A 116 19.04 0.81 -8.95
N ASP A 117 17.84 1.16 -9.34
CA ASP A 117 17.49 1.59 -10.68
C ASP A 117 16.26 2.51 -10.63
N ASP A 118 15.63 2.72 -11.78
CA ASP A 118 14.42 3.51 -11.96
C ASP A 118 13.22 3.03 -11.13
N SER A 119 13.31 1.84 -10.51
CA SER A 119 12.26 1.29 -9.64
C SER A 119 11.96 2.16 -8.44
N ILE A 120 12.95 2.94 -7.98
CA ILE A 120 12.76 3.87 -6.88
C ILE A 120 11.59 4.83 -7.13
N TRP A 121 11.38 5.29 -8.37
CA TRP A 121 10.31 6.25 -8.66
C TRP A 121 8.92 5.65 -8.49
N TYR A 122 8.70 4.41 -8.93
CA TYR A 122 7.40 3.77 -8.68
C TYR A 122 7.24 3.40 -7.20
N VAL A 123 8.33 3.14 -6.47
CA VAL A 123 8.29 2.96 -5.01
C VAL A 123 7.77 4.23 -4.32
N TYR A 124 8.22 5.42 -4.73
CA TYR A 124 7.67 6.68 -4.24
C TYR A 124 6.18 6.84 -4.61
N GLN A 125 5.80 6.46 -5.83
CA GLN A 125 4.40 6.49 -6.27
C GLN A 125 3.51 5.60 -5.39
N ILE A 126 3.90 4.35 -5.12
CA ILE A 126 3.09 3.45 -4.29
C ILE A 126 3.06 3.89 -2.83
N VAL A 127 4.14 4.47 -2.30
CA VAL A 127 4.12 5.09 -0.96
C VAL A 127 3.10 6.23 -0.91
N ALA A 128 3.06 7.08 -1.94
CA ALA A 128 2.05 8.14 -2.05
C ALA A 128 0.62 7.57 -2.15
N GLN A 129 0.41 6.47 -2.90
CA GLN A 129 -0.87 5.78 -2.94
C GLN A 129 -1.30 5.28 -1.55
N LEU A 130 -0.38 4.72 -0.76
CA LEU A 130 -0.67 4.29 0.61
C LEU A 130 -1.02 5.45 1.54
N ILE A 131 -0.31 6.58 1.42
CA ILE A 131 -0.65 7.81 2.15
C ILE A 131 -2.08 8.25 1.79
N THR A 132 -2.44 8.24 0.50
CA THR A 132 -3.81 8.56 0.05
C THR A 132 -4.86 7.63 0.66
N VAL A 133 -4.59 6.32 0.76
CA VAL A 133 -5.52 5.38 1.41
C VAL A 133 -5.73 5.74 2.87
N ILE A 134 -4.66 5.99 3.62
CA ILE A 134 -4.73 6.34 5.04
C ILE A 134 -5.48 7.67 5.22
N THR A 135 -5.17 8.69 4.43
CA THR A 135 -5.82 10.00 4.54
C THR A 135 -7.30 9.96 4.16
N LEU A 136 -7.69 9.14 3.19
CA LEU A 136 -9.11 8.91 2.88
C LEU A 136 -9.85 8.27 4.05
N ILE A 137 -9.29 7.22 4.67
CA ILE A 137 -9.89 6.58 5.85
C ILE A 137 -10.00 7.59 7.00
N THR A 138 -8.93 8.34 7.27
CA THR A 138 -8.94 9.38 8.31
C THR A 138 -9.99 10.44 8.01
N SER A 139 -10.15 10.87 6.75
CA SER A 139 -11.17 11.85 6.37
C SER A 139 -12.58 11.32 6.60
N VAL A 140 -12.86 10.07 6.24
CA VAL A 140 -14.15 9.42 6.50
C VAL A 140 -14.49 9.40 7.99
N ILE A 141 -13.49 9.22 8.87
CA ILE A 141 -13.68 9.22 10.33
C ILE A 141 -13.84 10.64 10.88
N LEU A 142 -13.04 11.60 10.41
CA LEU A 142 -13.01 12.96 10.95
C LEU A 142 -14.19 13.81 10.51
N ILE A 143 -14.75 13.59 9.31
CA ILE A 143 -15.88 14.40 8.81
C ILE A 143 -17.10 14.33 9.75
N PRO A 144 -17.60 13.15 10.18
CA PRO A 144 -18.70 13.09 11.14
C PRO A 144 -18.37 13.72 12.48
N LEU A 145 -17.13 13.58 12.98
CA LEU A 145 -16.70 14.18 14.25
C LEU A 145 -16.70 15.71 14.16
N TRP A 146 -16.24 16.25 13.04
CA TRP A 146 -16.29 17.68 12.76
C TRP A 146 -17.74 18.18 12.68
N LEU A 147 -18.63 17.48 11.96
CA LEU A 147 -20.04 17.86 11.87
C LEU A 147 -20.75 17.81 13.24
N LYS A 148 -20.43 16.82 14.09
CA LYS A 148 -20.90 16.76 15.48
C LYS A 148 -20.40 17.94 16.30
N SER A 149 -19.13 18.35 16.12
CA SER A 149 -18.57 19.52 16.82
C SER A 149 -19.27 20.84 16.46
N LEU A 150 -19.92 20.89 15.29
CA LEU A 150 -20.72 22.04 14.83
C LEU A 150 -22.21 21.94 15.23
N GLY A 151 -22.63 20.84 15.86
CA GLY A 151 -24.05 20.59 16.19
C GLY A 151 -24.94 20.31 14.97
N ILE A 152 -24.35 19.91 13.82
CA ILE A 152 -25.11 19.60 12.59
C ILE A 152 -25.63 18.16 12.62
N LEU A 153 -24.85 17.24 13.20
CA LEU A 153 -25.26 15.86 13.43
C LEU A 153 -25.62 15.70 14.90
N ASP A 154 -26.83 15.20 15.17
CA ASP A 154 -27.24 14.83 16.52
C ASP A 154 -26.33 13.71 17.07
N SER A 155 -26.13 13.75 18.39
CA SER A 155 -25.17 12.92 19.15
C SER A 155 -25.39 11.43 18.98
#